data_AF-A0A2U1NTN3-F1
#
_entry.id   AF-A0A2U1NTN3-F1
#
_cell.length_a   1.000
_cell.length_b   1.000
_cell.length_c   1.000
_cell.angle_alpha   90.00
_cell.angle_beta   90.00
_cell.angle_gamma   90.00
#
_symmetry.space_group_name_H-M   'P 1'
#
loop_
_entity.id
_entity.type
_entity.pdbx_description
1 polymer ?
#
loop_
_entity_poly.entity_id
_entity_poly.type
_entity_poly.pdbx_seq_one_letter_code
_entity_poly.pdbx_strand_id
1 'polypeptide(L)'
;MEVHIAFVFLLLVSCFATASYAHNVSLSALNQSLIVSTSATAGQVLTAGVDKITITWAYNTNLTATAPDTNYTTVEAKLCYAPVSQTGQDDRKTDDNLDLDKTCPFVITDGPYQRSDNSFIWTIPKDTPNATYFVRVYALDADDDQIGYGQSTNGLKTSNLFQVDGTVNDQKGSAWSLIGNSFGYRYAWLLMLFLA
;
A
#
# COMPACT_ATOMS: atom_id res chain seq x y z
N MET A 1 8.90 11.13 51.41
CA MET A 1 8.78 10.19 50.27
C MET A 1 9.70 10.72 49.19
N GLU A 2 10.98 10.34 49.25
CA GLU A 2 11.93 10.69 48.19
C GLU A 2 11.63 9.80 47.00
N VAL A 3 10.82 10.31 46.06
CA VAL A 3 10.62 9.66 44.78
C VAL A 3 11.96 9.77 44.06
N HIS A 4 12.68 8.65 44.01
CA HIS A 4 13.97 8.55 43.36
C HIS A 4 13.83 9.00 41.89
N ILE A 5 14.30 10.21 41.60
CA ILE A 5 14.29 10.83 40.26
C ILE A 5 14.94 9.89 39.23
N ALA A 6 15.90 9.08 39.67
CA ALA A 6 16.53 8.02 38.88
C ALA A 6 15.57 6.90 38.45
N PHE A 7 14.59 6.54 39.28
CA PHE A 7 13.60 5.49 38.99
C PHE A 7 12.58 5.97 37.94
N VAL A 8 12.19 7.25 38.00
CA VAL A 8 11.31 7.88 37.00
C VAL A 8 12.02 8.03 35.65
N PHE A 9 13.31 8.38 35.66
CA PHE A 9 14.12 8.42 34.43
C PHE A 9 14.32 7.04 33.80
N LEU A 10 14.51 5.97 34.60
CA LEU A 10 14.64 4.60 34.07
C LEU A 10 13.34 4.11 33.41
N LEU A 11 12.18 4.44 34.00
CA LEU A 11 10.87 4.14 33.41
C LEU A 11 10.64 4.91 32.10
N LEU A 12 11.00 6.19 32.05
CA LEU A 12 10.91 7.01 30.84
C LEU A 12 11.81 6.49 29.71
N VAL A 13 13.04 6.06 30.00
CA VAL A 13 13.95 5.50 28.98
C VAL A 13 13.47 4.11 28.51
N SER A 14 12.83 3.31 29.36
CA SER A 14 12.26 2.01 28.96
C SER A 14 11.10 2.14 27.96
N CYS A 15 10.39 3.28 27.94
CA CYS A 15 9.30 3.55 27.01
C CYS A 15 9.76 3.92 25.59
N PHE A 16 11.03 4.28 25.39
CA PHE A 16 11.58 4.63 24.06
C PHE A 16 12.33 3.49 23.40
N ALA A 17 12.47 2.34 24.07
CA ALA A 17 13.16 1.17 23.54
C ALA A 17 12.24 0.23 22.74
N THR A 18 11.19 0.75 22.09
CA THR A 18 10.53 0.01 21.02
C THR A 18 11.52 -0.08 19.87
N ALA A 19 12.21 -1.21 19.77
CA ALA A 19 13.04 -1.54 18.63
C ALA A 19 12.22 -1.29 17.35
N SER A 20 12.63 -0.30 16.56
CA SER A 20 12.21 -0.18 15.18
C SER A 20 12.80 -1.39 14.46
N TYR A 21 12.03 -2.47 14.35
CA TYR A 21 12.34 -3.52 13.40
C TYR A 21 12.16 -2.88 12.02
N ALA A 22 13.28 -2.43 11.43
CA ALA A 22 13.28 -2.01 10.04
C ALA A 22 13.01 -3.26 9.20
N HIS A 23 11.86 -3.30 8.55
CA HIS A 23 11.44 -4.38 7.68
C HIS A 23 12.09 -4.11 6.31
N ASN A 24 13.33 -4.58 6.14
CA ASN A 24 14.16 -4.21 5.00
C ASN A 24 13.83 -5.03 3.74
N VAL A 25 12.60 -4.95 3.25
CA VAL A 25 12.20 -5.61 2.01
C VAL A 25 12.43 -4.68 0.82
N SER A 26 13.27 -5.13 -0.10
CA SER A 26 13.54 -4.45 -1.37
C SER A 26 12.58 -4.91 -2.47
N LEU A 27 11.94 -3.97 -3.18
CA LEU A 27 11.10 -4.27 -4.34
C LEU A 27 11.88 -5.05 -5.42
N SER A 28 13.14 -4.67 -5.66
CA SER A 28 14.03 -5.34 -6.62
C SER A 28 14.36 -6.79 -6.26
N ALA A 29 14.22 -7.17 -4.99
CA ALA A 29 14.42 -8.54 -4.52
C ALA A 29 13.16 -9.41 -4.63
N LEU A 30 11.99 -8.80 -4.84
CA LEU A 30 10.73 -9.52 -4.93
C LEU A 30 10.52 -10.18 -6.29
N ASN A 31 9.87 -11.34 -6.28
CA ASN A 31 9.47 -12.01 -7.50
C ASN A 31 8.27 -11.29 -8.12
N GLN A 32 8.39 -10.86 -9.38
CA GLN A 32 7.26 -10.37 -10.16
C GLN A 32 6.43 -11.57 -10.67
N SER A 33 5.73 -12.23 -9.76
CA SER A 33 5.03 -13.49 -9.99
C SER A 33 3.54 -13.36 -10.29
N LEU A 34 2.94 -12.19 -10.02
CA LEU A 34 1.53 -11.94 -10.27
C LEU A 34 1.31 -11.22 -11.61
N ILE A 35 0.30 -11.67 -12.35
CA ILE A 35 -0.24 -10.99 -13.52
C ILE A 35 -1.37 -10.10 -13.02
N VAL A 36 -1.24 -8.78 -13.21
CA VAL A 36 -2.22 -7.79 -12.74
C VAL A 36 -2.76 -7.02 -13.93
N SER A 37 -4.07 -6.80 -13.97
CA SER A 37 -4.72 -5.95 -14.97
C SER A 37 -5.82 -5.10 -14.36
N THR A 38 -6.15 -4.01 -15.05
CA THR A 38 -7.23 -3.10 -14.69
C THR A 38 -8.17 -2.93 -15.88
N SER A 39 -9.44 -2.62 -15.62
CA SER A 39 -10.41 -2.30 -16.68
C SER A 39 -10.25 -0.89 -17.25
N ALA A 40 -9.37 -0.06 -16.68
CA ALA A 40 -9.13 1.29 -17.16
C ALA A 40 -8.35 1.26 -18.48
N THR A 41 -8.82 1.99 -19.49
CA THR A 41 -8.09 2.11 -20.76
C THR A 41 -6.89 3.03 -20.60
N ALA A 42 -5.82 2.78 -21.34
CA ALA A 42 -4.62 3.62 -21.28
C ALA A 42 -4.95 5.10 -21.58
N GLY A 43 -4.57 6.00 -20.67
CA GLY A 43 -4.86 7.43 -20.78
C GLY A 43 -6.28 7.84 -20.42
N GLN A 44 -7.13 6.91 -19.94
CA GLN A 44 -8.46 7.26 -19.45
C GLN A 44 -8.38 8.20 -18.25
N VAL A 45 -9.26 9.20 -18.24
CA VAL A 45 -9.47 10.07 -17.08
C VAL A 45 -10.70 9.56 -16.34
N LEU A 46 -10.53 9.28 -15.05
CA LEU A 46 -11.57 8.75 -14.15
C LEU A 46 -11.88 9.77 -13.06
N THR A 47 -13.16 10.00 -12.79
CA THR A 47 -13.61 10.93 -11.76
C THR A 47 -13.65 10.25 -10.39
N ALA A 48 -12.87 10.80 -9.44
CA ALA A 48 -12.88 10.36 -8.06
C ALA A 48 -14.29 10.46 -7.43
N GLY A 49 -14.70 9.43 -6.70
CA GLY A 49 -16.01 9.34 -6.04
C GLY A 49 -17.17 8.93 -6.94
N VAL A 50 -16.93 8.72 -8.23
CA VAL A 50 -17.96 8.38 -9.22
C VAL A 50 -17.58 7.10 -9.95
N ASP A 51 -16.40 7.11 -10.58
CA ASP A 51 -16.00 6.02 -11.45
C ASP A 51 -15.48 4.81 -10.67
N LYS A 52 -15.61 3.66 -11.30
CA LYS A 52 -15.17 2.37 -10.79
C LYS A 52 -14.21 1.72 -11.77
N ILE A 53 -13.23 1.02 -11.23
CA ILE A 53 -12.35 0.15 -12.02
C ILE A 53 -12.42 -1.27 -11.47
N THR A 54 -12.32 -2.24 -12.36
CA THR A 54 -12.13 -3.63 -12.00
C THR A 54 -10.65 -3.94 -12.01
N ILE A 55 -10.14 -4.50 -10.92
CA ILE A 55 -8.77 -4.95 -10.78
C ILE A 55 -8.81 -6.46 -10.74
N THR A 56 -7.95 -7.11 -11.51
CA THR A 56 -7.84 -8.57 -11.54
C THR A 56 -6.39 -8.97 -11.36
N TRP A 57 -6.18 -10.08 -10.67
CA TRP A 57 -4.85 -10.65 -10.49
C TRP A 57 -4.87 -12.17 -10.45
N ALA A 58 -3.77 -12.77 -10.91
CA ALA A 58 -3.56 -14.20 -10.87
C ALA A 58 -2.07 -14.51 -10.80
N TYR A 59 -1.71 -15.67 -10.25
CA TYR A 59 -0.34 -16.16 -10.28
C TYR A 59 0.07 -16.57 -11.70
N ASN A 60 1.27 -16.18 -12.11
CA ASN A 60 1.86 -16.61 -13.37
C ASN A 60 2.37 -18.05 -13.25
N THR A 61 1.58 -19.01 -13.72
CA THR A 61 1.89 -20.46 -13.61
C THR A 61 3.21 -20.85 -14.29
N ASN A 62 3.72 -20.05 -15.23
CA ASN A 62 5.01 -20.29 -15.87
C ASN A 62 6.20 -20.14 -14.90
N LEU A 63 5.99 -19.52 -13.73
CA LEU A 63 7.03 -19.27 -12.73
C LEU A 63 7.03 -20.31 -11.60
N THR A 64 6.21 -21.36 -11.67
CA THR A 64 6.07 -22.37 -10.60
C THR A 64 7.42 -22.97 -10.18
N ALA A 65 8.36 -23.14 -11.11
CA ALA A 65 9.67 -23.71 -10.81
C ALA A 65 10.68 -22.70 -10.22
N THR A 66 10.57 -21.42 -10.57
CA THR A 66 11.58 -20.40 -10.23
C THR A 66 11.13 -19.46 -9.11
N ALA A 67 9.82 -19.24 -8.96
CA ALA A 67 9.21 -18.38 -7.97
C ALA A 67 7.86 -18.98 -7.52
N PRO A 68 7.88 -20.09 -6.76
CA PRO A 68 6.67 -20.77 -6.29
C PRO A 68 5.87 -19.87 -5.33
N ASP A 69 4.55 -20.00 -5.37
CA ASP A 69 3.58 -19.29 -4.53
C ASP A 69 3.25 -20.01 -3.21
N THR A 70 4.07 -20.99 -2.79
CA THR A 70 3.78 -21.84 -1.62
C THR A 70 3.70 -21.07 -0.31
N ASN A 71 4.38 -19.92 -0.23
CA ASN A 71 4.41 -19.10 0.97
C ASN A 71 3.40 -17.94 0.92
N TYR A 72 2.62 -17.81 -0.16
CA TYR A 72 1.67 -16.71 -0.30
C TYR A 72 0.43 -17.00 0.55
N THR A 73 0.14 -16.12 1.51
CA THR A 73 -1.00 -16.25 2.43
C THR A 73 -2.08 -15.22 2.14
N THR A 74 -1.67 -13.98 1.87
CA THR A 74 -2.54 -12.85 1.62
C THR A 74 -2.06 -12.04 0.43
N VAL A 75 -2.97 -11.23 -0.13
CA VAL A 75 -2.68 -10.28 -1.19
C VAL A 75 -3.11 -8.90 -0.75
N GLU A 76 -2.35 -7.89 -1.17
CA GLU A 76 -2.65 -6.49 -0.94
C GLU A 76 -2.52 -5.71 -2.25
N ALA A 77 -3.63 -5.20 -2.77
CA ALA A 77 -3.66 -4.34 -3.94
C ALA A 77 -3.52 -2.87 -3.52
N LYS A 78 -2.59 -2.16 -4.14
CA LYS A 78 -2.33 -0.73 -3.89
C LYS A 78 -2.42 0.09 -5.18
N LEU A 79 -2.87 1.33 -5.02
CA LEU A 79 -2.81 2.35 -6.05
C LEU A 79 -1.46 3.06 -5.98
N CYS A 80 -0.80 3.18 -7.13
CA CYS A 80 0.57 3.65 -7.23
C CYS A 80 0.70 4.83 -8.19
N TYR A 81 1.44 5.87 -7.81
CA TYR A 81 1.75 7.00 -8.68
C TYR A 81 2.64 6.57 -9.85
N ALA A 82 2.23 6.88 -11.07
CA ALA A 82 3.08 6.74 -12.25
C ALA A 82 4.24 7.75 -12.21
N PRO A 83 5.41 7.46 -12.85
CA PRO A 83 6.58 8.34 -12.80
C PRO A 83 6.28 9.79 -13.21
N VAL A 84 5.36 10.00 -14.16
CA VAL A 84 4.94 11.32 -14.64
C VAL A 84 4.33 12.20 -13.54
N SER A 85 3.81 11.58 -12.48
CA SER A 85 3.17 12.24 -11.34
C SER A 85 4.03 12.26 -10.08
N GLN A 86 5.29 11.82 -10.16
CA GLN A 86 6.27 11.84 -9.05
C GLN A 86 7.25 13.01 -9.16
N THR A 87 7.39 13.63 -10.34
CA THR A 87 8.36 14.70 -10.56
C THR A 87 8.09 15.90 -9.65
N GLY A 88 9.09 16.27 -8.83
CA GLY A 88 9.03 17.41 -7.92
C GLY A 88 8.17 17.20 -6.66
N GLN A 89 7.82 15.94 -6.34
CA GLN A 89 6.94 15.61 -5.21
C GLN A 89 7.60 14.57 -4.29
N ASP A 90 8.20 15.05 -3.19
CA ASP A 90 8.93 14.23 -2.22
C ASP A 90 8.05 13.25 -1.44
N ASP A 91 6.73 13.47 -1.43
CA ASP A 91 5.70 12.61 -0.85
C ASP A 91 5.26 11.47 -1.79
N ARG A 92 5.78 11.41 -3.02
CA ARG A 92 5.45 10.39 -4.04
C ARG A 92 6.67 9.64 -4.58
N LYS A 93 7.82 9.81 -3.91
CA LYS A 93 9.12 9.32 -4.37
C LYS A 93 9.16 7.77 -4.37
N THR A 94 9.67 7.22 -5.47
CA THR A 94 10.02 5.79 -5.53
C THR A 94 11.29 5.52 -4.72
N ASP A 95 11.25 4.51 -3.87
CA ASP A 95 12.43 3.90 -3.24
C ASP A 95 12.42 2.38 -3.51
N ASP A 96 13.59 1.75 -3.47
CA ASP A 96 13.67 0.29 -3.59
C ASP A 96 13.28 -0.38 -2.27
N ASN A 97 13.64 0.23 -1.14
CA ASN A 97 13.20 -0.24 0.17
C ASN A 97 11.71 0.08 0.33
N LEU A 98 10.88 -0.96 0.48
CA LEU A 98 9.42 -0.82 0.57
C LEU A 98 8.97 -0.04 1.81
N ASP A 99 9.76 -0.03 2.88
CA ASP A 99 9.50 0.81 4.08
C ASP A 99 9.64 2.31 3.78
N LEU A 100 10.41 2.66 2.73
CA LEU A 100 10.68 4.03 2.31
C LEU A 100 9.96 4.40 1.01
N ASP A 101 9.39 3.42 0.29
CA ASP A 101 8.71 3.63 -0.99
C ASP A 101 7.36 4.33 -0.80
N LYS A 102 7.27 5.58 -1.29
CA LYS A 102 6.02 6.36 -1.26
C LYS A 102 5.23 6.25 -2.57
N THR A 103 5.64 5.36 -3.48
CA THR A 103 4.98 5.20 -4.78
C THR A 103 3.54 4.73 -4.64
N CYS A 104 3.26 3.82 -3.69
CA CYS A 104 1.98 3.12 -3.58
C CYS A 104 1.30 3.36 -2.23
N PRO A 105 0.83 4.59 -1.92
CA PRO A 105 0.38 4.92 -0.58
C PRO A 105 -1.06 4.49 -0.27
N PHE A 106 -1.87 4.16 -1.29
CA PHE A 106 -3.29 3.85 -1.08
C PHE A 106 -3.55 2.35 -1.19
N VAL A 107 -4.11 1.76 -0.13
CA VAL A 107 -4.64 0.39 -0.18
C VAL A 107 -6.00 0.41 -0.89
N ILE A 108 -6.15 -0.47 -1.87
CA ILE A 108 -7.39 -0.66 -2.63
C ILE A 108 -8.21 -1.78 -1.99
N THR A 109 -7.57 -2.93 -1.75
CA THR A 109 -8.15 -4.09 -1.08
C THR A 109 -7.03 -4.99 -0.58
N ASP A 110 -7.31 -5.73 0.49
CA ASP A 110 -6.52 -6.87 0.95
C ASP A 110 -7.44 -8.11 1.08
N GLY A 111 -6.84 -9.28 1.17
CA GLY A 111 -7.59 -10.52 1.35
C GLY A 111 -6.73 -11.79 1.28
N PRO A 112 -7.35 -12.96 1.51
CA PRO A 112 -6.65 -14.23 1.40
C PRO A 112 -6.16 -14.46 -0.03
N TYR A 113 -4.96 -15.01 -0.17
CA TYR A 113 -4.40 -15.35 -1.46
C TYR A 113 -5.23 -16.46 -2.12
N GLN A 114 -5.60 -16.23 -3.39
CA GLN A 114 -6.09 -17.26 -4.28
C GLN A 114 -5.25 -17.24 -5.56
N ARG A 115 -4.99 -18.42 -6.10
CA ARG A 115 -4.06 -18.58 -7.21
C ARG A 115 -4.56 -17.99 -8.53
N SER A 116 -5.86 -18.01 -8.77
CA SER A 116 -6.50 -17.54 -9.99
C SER A 116 -7.85 -16.90 -9.70
N ASP A 117 -8.45 -16.30 -10.73
CA ASP A 117 -9.84 -15.80 -10.73
C ASP A 117 -10.15 -14.71 -9.70
N ASN A 118 -9.11 -14.00 -9.24
CA ASN A 118 -9.30 -12.86 -8.35
C ASN A 118 -9.77 -11.64 -9.13
N SER A 119 -10.82 -11.00 -8.62
CA SER A 119 -11.35 -9.76 -9.15
C SER A 119 -11.91 -8.89 -8.03
N PHE A 120 -11.68 -7.59 -8.12
CA PHE A 120 -12.22 -6.61 -7.20
C PHE A 120 -12.69 -5.37 -7.95
N ILE A 121 -13.93 -4.94 -7.69
CA ILE A 121 -14.48 -3.70 -8.23
C ILE A 121 -14.22 -2.59 -7.21
N TRP A 122 -13.28 -1.73 -7.54
CA TRP A 122 -12.91 -0.60 -6.69
C TRP A 122 -13.60 0.67 -7.17
N THR A 123 -14.34 1.32 -6.26
CA THR A 123 -14.85 2.67 -6.48
C THR A 123 -13.78 3.65 -6.02
N ILE A 124 -13.34 4.55 -6.90
CA ILE A 124 -12.26 5.47 -6.60
C ILE A 124 -12.72 6.41 -5.49
N PRO A 125 -12.04 6.49 -4.32
CA PRO A 125 -12.40 7.40 -3.25
C PRO A 125 -12.33 8.86 -3.69
N LYS A 126 -13.24 9.70 -3.17
CA LYS A 126 -13.35 11.14 -3.51
C LYS A 126 -12.08 11.93 -3.21
N ASP A 127 -11.32 11.49 -2.22
CA ASP A 127 -10.08 12.09 -1.73
C ASP A 127 -8.83 11.59 -2.48
N THR A 128 -8.99 10.76 -3.51
CA THR A 128 -7.88 10.34 -4.36
C THR A 128 -7.29 11.56 -5.08
N PRO A 129 -6.00 11.90 -4.88
CA PRO A 129 -5.40 13.08 -5.48
C PRO A 129 -5.42 13.02 -7.01
N ASN A 130 -5.49 14.20 -7.66
CA ASN A 130 -5.31 14.27 -9.10
C ASN A 130 -3.88 13.85 -9.47
N ALA A 131 -3.75 12.73 -10.18
CA ALA A 131 -2.49 12.21 -10.69
C ALA A 131 -2.73 11.10 -11.72
N THR A 132 -1.64 10.64 -12.33
CA THR A 132 -1.61 9.42 -13.15
C THR A 132 -1.16 8.24 -12.29
N TYR A 133 -1.86 7.12 -12.42
CA TYR A 133 -1.69 5.95 -11.57
C TYR A 133 -1.56 4.64 -12.36
N PHE A 134 -1.07 3.63 -11.66
CA PHE A 134 -1.18 2.21 -11.99
C PHE A 134 -1.51 1.42 -10.72
N VAL A 135 -1.81 0.13 -10.84
CA VAL A 135 -2.09 -0.74 -9.68
C VAL A 135 -0.94 -1.72 -9.50
N ARG A 136 -0.51 -1.92 -8.26
CA ARG A 136 0.44 -2.98 -7.86
C ARG A 136 -0.26 -3.90 -6.86
N VAL A 137 -0.12 -5.20 -7.04
CA VAL A 137 -0.60 -6.20 -6.08
C VAL A 137 0.62 -6.88 -5.47
N TYR A 138 0.68 -6.92 -4.15
CA TYR A 138 1.68 -7.65 -3.40
C TYR A 138 1.11 -8.99 -2.94
N ALA A 139 1.96 -10.01 -2.91
CA ALA A 139 1.71 -11.26 -2.19
C ALA A 139 2.54 -11.24 -0.92
N LEU A 140 1.90 -11.53 0.20
CA LEU A 140 2.49 -11.51 1.52
C LEU A 140 2.57 -12.93 2.09
N ASP A 141 3.52 -13.16 3.00
CA ASP A 141 3.64 -14.41 3.73
C ASP A 141 2.87 -14.40 5.06
N ALA A 142 3.12 -15.38 5.93
CA ALA A 142 2.44 -15.50 7.21
C ALA A 142 2.85 -14.41 8.22
N ASP A 143 3.99 -13.76 8.01
CA ASP A 143 4.52 -12.68 8.84
C ASP A 143 4.10 -11.30 8.31
N ASP A 144 3.27 -11.26 7.26
CA ASP A 144 2.81 -10.07 6.52
C ASP A 144 3.92 -9.36 5.72
N ASP A 145 5.04 -10.04 5.48
CA ASP A 145 6.14 -9.52 4.69
C ASP A 145 5.82 -9.67 3.19
N GLN A 146 6.10 -8.65 2.38
CA GLN A 146 5.92 -8.77 0.93
C GLN A 146 6.98 -9.71 0.34
N ILE A 147 6.56 -10.78 -0.31
CA ILE A 147 7.46 -11.80 -0.89
C ILE A 147 7.24 -12.02 -2.40
N GLY A 148 6.26 -11.32 -2.98
CA GLY A 148 6.01 -11.29 -4.41
C GLY A 148 5.16 -10.10 -4.80
N TYR A 149 5.14 -9.79 -6.09
CA TYR A 149 4.27 -8.73 -6.61
C TYR A 149 3.88 -8.94 -8.06
N GLY A 150 2.96 -8.10 -8.51
CA GLY A 150 2.66 -7.83 -9.90
C GLY A 150 2.16 -6.41 -10.05
N GLN A 151 2.14 -5.88 -11.27
CA GLN A 151 1.68 -4.52 -11.54
C GLN A 151 1.00 -4.44 -12.90
N SER A 152 0.02 -3.55 -13.02
CA SER A 152 -0.77 -3.37 -14.24
C SER A 152 0.01 -2.72 -15.40
N THR A 153 1.19 -2.17 -15.11
CA THR A 153 2.06 -1.46 -16.04
C THR A 153 3.36 -2.22 -16.32
N ASN A 154 4.07 -1.87 -17.39
CA ASN A 154 5.39 -2.43 -17.71
C ASN A 154 6.47 -1.98 -16.70
N GLY A 155 7.67 -2.58 -16.77
CA GLY A 155 8.77 -2.23 -15.87
C GLY A 155 9.20 -0.76 -15.92
N LEU A 156 9.02 -0.10 -17.08
CA LEU A 156 9.28 1.33 -17.26
C LEU A 156 8.13 2.23 -16.76
N LYS A 157 6.99 1.64 -16.37
CA LYS A 157 5.79 2.33 -15.89
C LYS A 157 5.25 3.35 -16.91
N THR A 158 5.19 2.98 -18.19
CA THR A 158 4.74 3.81 -19.32
C THR A 158 3.49 3.27 -20.03
N SER A 159 3.03 2.06 -19.70
CA SER A 159 1.84 1.44 -20.32
C SER A 159 0.70 1.27 -19.32
N ASN A 160 -0.55 1.17 -19.79
CA ASN A 160 -1.73 0.88 -18.96
C ASN A 160 -1.86 1.79 -17.73
N LEU A 161 -1.49 3.06 -17.91
CA LEU A 161 -1.66 4.11 -16.93
C LEU A 161 -3.04 4.74 -17.11
N PHE A 162 -3.64 5.21 -16.02
CA PHE A 162 -4.89 5.97 -16.04
C PHE A 162 -4.76 7.20 -15.16
N GLN A 163 -5.48 8.26 -15.49
CA GLN A 163 -5.54 9.47 -14.69
C GLN A 163 -6.77 9.40 -13.77
N VAL A 164 -6.59 9.82 -12.53
CA VAL A 164 -7.71 10.14 -11.64
C VAL A 164 -7.79 11.65 -11.55
N ASP A 165 -8.98 12.19 -11.78
CA ASP A 165 -9.30 13.59 -11.49
C ASP A 165 -10.00 13.68 -10.13
N GLY A 166 -9.27 14.22 -9.15
CA GLY A 166 -9.79 14.48 -7.81
C GLY A 166 -10.48 15.83 -7.76
N THR A 167 -11.77 15.87 -7.42
CA THR A 167 -12.44 17.14 -7.14
C THR A 167 -12.03 17.63 -5.75
N VAL A 168 -11.05 18.53 -5.67
CA VAL A 168 -10.77 19.26 -4.43
C VAL A 168 -11.90 20.27 -4.22
N ASN A 169 -12.96 19.88 -3.52
CA ASN A 169 -13.84 20.87 -2.91
C ASN A 169 -13.14 21.39 -1.65
N ASP A 170 -12.29 22.39 -1.84
CA ASP A 170 -11.62 23.11 -0.77
C ASP A 170 -12.64 23.83 0.12
N GLN A 171 -12.88 23.27 1.31
CA GLN A 171 -13.42 23.99 2.46
C GLN A 171 -12.60 23.62 3.71
N LYS A 172 -11.46 24.30 3.84
CA LYS A 172 -10.85 24.79 5.10
C LYS A 172 -11.30 24.08 6.40
N GLY A 173 -10.50 23.13 6.88
CA GLY A 173 -10.74 22.49 8.18
C GLY A 173 -9.57 21.67 8.72
N SER A 174 -8.75 22.34 9.53
CA SER A 174 -7.82 21.81 10.56
C SER A 174 -6.73 20.77 10.20
N ALA A 175 -5.50 21.17 10.52
CA ALA A 175 -4.25 20.42 10.43
C ALA A 175 -4.14 19.23 11.43
N TRP A 176 -5.12 18.33 11.46
CA TRP A 176 -5.09 17.13 12.31
C TRP A 176 -5.30 15.80 11.57
N SER A 177 -5.44 15.78 10.24
CA SER A 177 -5.69 14.52 9.52
C SER A 177 -4.45 13.67 9.20
N LEU A 178 -3.24 14.11 9.57
CA LEU A 178 -1.98 13.41 9.26
C LEU A 178 -1.63 12.24 10.20
N ILE A 179 -2.55 11.77 11.05
CA ILE A 179 -2.28 10.64 11.97
C ILE A 179 -3.27 9.47 11.79
N GLY A 180 -4.27 9.56 10.90
CA GLY A 180 -5.37 8.58 10.84
C GLY A 180 -5.11 7.30 10.03
N ASN A 181 -4.23 7.32 9.03
CA ASN A 181 -4.27 6.30 7.97
C ASN A 181 -3.14 5.25 8.04
N SER A 182 -2.34 5.22 9.11
CA SER A 182 -1.34 4.16 9.33
C SER A 182 -1.80 3.04 10.28
N PHE A 183 -3.02 3.11 10.81
CA PHE A 183 -3.59 2.00 11.57
C PHE A 183 -4.50 1.21 10.64
N GLY A 184 -3.92 0.20 9.99
CA GLY A 184 -4.69 -0.87 9.39
C GLY A 184 -5.70 -1.42 10.41
N TYR A 185 -6.78 -2.01 9.91
CA TYR A 185 -7.88 -2.60 10.68
C TYR A 185 -7.45 -3.63 11.76
N ARG A 186 -6.15 -3.96 11.85
CA ARG A 186 -5.53 -4.90 12.79
C ARG A 186 -5.34 -4.37 14.22
N TYR A 187 -5.61 -3.09 14.49
CA TYR A 187 -5.49 -2.52 15.84
C TYR A 187 -6.81 -2.05 16.48
N ALA A 188 -7.95 -2.24 15.79
CA ALA A 188 -9.26 -1.89 16.34
C ALA A 188 -9.59 -2.64 17.65
N TRP A 189 -8.99 -3.81 17.87
CA TRP A 189 -9.16 -4.60 19.10
C TRP A 189 -8.29 -4.12 20.27
N LEU A 190 -7.19 -3.43 20.02
CA LEU A 190 -6.30 -2.92 21.08
C LEU A 190 -6.89 -1.67 21.77
N LEU A 191 -7.85 -0.99 21.14
CA LEU A 191 -8.58 0.14 21.74
C LEU A 191 -9.68 -0.27 22.73
N MET A 192 -10.07 -1.56 22.78
CA MET A 192 -11.09 -2.03 23.72
C MET A 192 -10.55 -2.44 25.10
N LEU A 193 -9.23 -2.40 25.33
CA LEU A 193 -8.62 -2.78 26.61
C LEU A 193 -8.31 -1.61 27.56
N PHE A 194 -8.64 -0.36 27.18
CA PHE A 194 -8.45 0.82 28.03
C PHE A 194 -9.77 1.41 28.58
N LEU A 195 -10.88 0.68 28.44
CA LEU A 195 -12.15 1.00 29.08
C LEU A 195 -12.70 -0.23 29.81
N ALA A 196 -12.02 -0.63 30.88
CA ALA A 196 -12.55 -1.48 31.94
C ALA A 196 -12.00 -0.99 33.29
#